data_AF-A0A7C9LFT0-F1
#
_entry.id   AF-A0A7C9LFT0-F1
#
_cell.length_a   1.000
_cell.length_b   1.000
_cell.length_c   1.000
_cell.angle_alpha   90.00
_cell.angle_beta   90.00
_cell.angle_gamma   90.00
#
_symmetry.space_group_name_H-M   'P 1'
#
loop_
_entity.id
_entity.type
_entity.pdbx_description
1 polymer ?
#
loop_
_entity_poly.entity_id
_entity_poly.type
_entity_poly.pdbx_seq_one_letter_code
_entity_poly.pdbx_strand_id
1 'polypeptide(L)'
;MRKTLLQSMWMALCLCVLALAGCATSEGAASQFDRKVYEYSAAIRWGDFEGAWTLVDPEYRKAHPLSDMEMERYKQVQIAGYRDLATQTLPDGDVVREVEIEVVNRHSLAQRQTRYTEHWHYDPVAKQWWLMVGLPDLWED
;
A
#
# COMPACT_ATOMS: atom_id res chain seq x y z
N MET A 1 52.97 -15.51 7.38
CA MET A 1 52.10 -16.22 6.40
C MET A 1 50.81 -16.77 7.02
N ARG A 2 50.80 -17.45 8.19
CA ARG A 2 49.53 -17.92 8.83
C ARG A 2 48.58 -16.80 9.31
N LYS A 3 49.10 -15.68 9.83
CA LYS A 3 48.28 -14.56 10.33
C LYS A 3 47.57 -13.77 9.23
N THR A 4 48.23 -13.59 8.08
CA THR A 4 47.66 -12.89 6.91
C THR A 4 46.53 -13.69 6.29
N LEU A 5 46.67 -15.02 6.18
CA LEU A 5 45.61 -15.92 5.70
C LEU A 5 44.37 -15.91 6.62
N LEU A 6 44.58 -15.84 7.94
CA LEU A 6 43.47 -15.79 8.91
C LEU A 6 42.71 -14.46 8.86
N GLN A 7 43.40 -13.33 8.65
CA GLN A 7 42.77 -12.02 8.46
C GLN A 7 41.99 -11.93 7.15
N SER A 8 42.53 -12.44 6.04
CA SER A 8 41.82 -12.49 4.75
C SER A 8 40.53 -13.32 4.86
N MET A 9 40.57 -14.42 5.61
CA MET A 9 39.42 -15.31 5.82
C MET A 9 38.33 -14.65 6.68
N TRP A 10 38.70 -13.87 7.70
CA TRP A 10 37.72 -13.08 8.47
C TRP A 10 37.12 -11.93 7.67
N MET A 11 37.92 -11.25 6.84
CA MET A 11 37.41 -10.17 6.00
C MET A 11 36.42 -10.68 4.95
N ALA A 12 36.70 -11.84 4.34
CA ALA A 12 35.78 -12.51 3.43
C ALA A 12 34.49 -12.98 4.14
N LEU A 13 34.59 -13.50 5.37
CA LEU A 13 33.43 -13.93 6.14
C LEU A 13 32.53 -12.74 6.54
N CYS A 14 33.11 -11.62 6.97
CA CYS A 14 32.35 -10.39 7.26
C CYS A 14 31.65 -9.86 5.99
N LEU A 15 32.32 -9.89 4.84
CA LEU A 15 31.74 -9.47 3.57
C LEU A 15 30.58 -10.38 3.11
N CYS A 16 30.69 -11.69 3.31
CA CYS A 16 29.62 -12.65 3.04
C CYS A 16 28.40 -12.42 3.95
N VAL A 17 28.60 -12.16 5.24
CA VAL A 17 27.50 -11.88 6.19
C VAL A 17 26.77 -10.58 5.85
N LEU A 18 27.49 -9.54 5.39
CA LEU A 18 26.88 -8.29 4.92
C LEU A 18 26.08 -8.47 3.62
N ALA A 19 26.52 -9.35 2.71
CA ALA A 19 25.81 -9.64 1.47
C ALA A 19 24.49 -10.43 1.70
N LEU A 20 24.41 -11.23 2.76
CA LEU A 20 23.20 -11.99 3.12
C LEU A 20 22.11 -11.14 3.78
N ALA A 21 22.46 -10.00 4.37
CA ALA A 21 21.49 -9.11 5.02
C ALA A 21 20.57 -8.39 4.03
N GLY A 22 20.99 -8.19 2.77
CA GLY A 22 20.21 -7.48 1.75
C GLY A 22 19.04 -8.28 1.17
N CYS A 23 19.20 -9.60 0.98
CA CYS A 23 18.16 -10.44 0.36
C CYS A 23 17.01 -10.82 1.31
N ALA A 24 17.25 -10.86 2.63
CA ALA A 24 16.21 -11.20 3.60
C ALA A 24 15.16 -10.09 3.79
N THR A 25 15.52 -8.84 3.49
CA THR A 25 14.61 -7.69 3.63
C THR A 25 13.62 -7.60 2.47
N SER A 26 14.02 -7.96 1.25
CA SER A 26 13.16 -7.87 0.05
C SER A 26 12.03 -8.89 0.03
N GLU A 27 12.27 -10.12 0.50
CA GLU A 27 11.25 -11.19 0.49
C GLU A 27 10.15 -10.92 1.54
N GLY A 28 10.53 -10.33 2.67
CA GLY A 28 9.59 -9.86 3.70
C GLY A 28 8.75 -8.66 3.25
N ALA A 29 9.35 -7.71 2.52
CA ALA A 29 8.63 -6.54 2.02
C ALA A 29 7.58 -6.91 0.96
N ALA A 30 7.92 -7.80 0.01
CA ALA A 30 6.97 -8.25 -1.02
C ALA A 30 5.77 -9.01 -0.42
N SER A 31 6.01 -9.98 0.47
CA SER A 31 4.92 -10.68 1.16
C SER A 31 4.07 -9.75 2.05
N GLN A 32 4.69 -8.73 2.64
CA GLN A 32 3.94 -7.71 3.37
C GLN A 32 3.11 -6.82 2.44
N PHE A 33 3.62 -6.49 1.26
CA PHE A 33 2.89 -5.70 0.26
C PHE A 33 1.57 -6.37 -0.11
N ASP A 34 1.61 -7.65 -0.47
CA ASP A 34 0.41 -8.43 -0.83
C ASP A 34 -0.61 -8.42 0.30
N ARG A 35 -0.16 -8.56 1.55
CA ARG A 35 -1.03 -8.49 2.73
C ARG A 35 -1.67 -7.11 2.89
N LYS A 36 -0.92 -6.03 2.67
CA LYS A 36 -1.39 -4.65 2.84
C LYS A 36 -2.37 -4.24 1.74
N VAL A 37 -2.07 -4.61 0.50
CA VAL A 37 -2.99 -4.49 -0.63
C VAL A 37 -4.27 -5.28 -0.41
N TYR A 38 -4.17 -6.52 0.10
CA TYR A 38 -5.34 -7.31 0.43
C TYR A 38 -6.18 -6.64 1.53
N GLU A 39 -5.55 -6.20 2.62
CA GLU A 39 -6.19 -5.50 3.73
C GLU A 39 -6.95 -4.26 3.25
N TYR A 40 -6.31 -3.41 2.44
CA TYR A 40 -6.94 -2.22 1.87
C TYR A 40 -8.10 -2.56 0.94
N SER A 41 -7.87 -3.46 -0.02
CA SER A 41 -8.91 -3.83 -0.99
C SER A 41 -10.10 -4.54 -0.33
N ALA A 42 -9.88 -5.29 0.75
CA ALA A 42 -10.95 -5.88 1.55
C ALA A 42 -11.74 -4.80 2.29
N ALA A 43 -11.06 -3.85 2.92
CA ALA A 43 -11.69 -2.73 3.62
C ALA A 43 -12.59 -1.93 2.66
N ILE A 44 -12.10 -1.56 1.48
CA ILE A 44 -12.91 -0.85 0.47
C ILE A 44 -14.11 -1.71 0.03
N ARG A 45 -13.91 -2.98 -0.34
CA ARG A 45 -15.02 -3.87 -0.79
C ARG A 45 -16.13 -4.00 0.25
N TRP A 46 -15.77 -4.05 1.52
CA TRP A 46 -16.73 -4.19 2.62
C TRP A 46 -17.25 -2.84 3.16
N GLY A 47 -16.81 -1.72 2.60
CA GLY A 47 -17.21 -0.38 3.03
C GLY A 47 -16.61 0.05 4.37
N ASP A 48 -15.53 -0.58 4.81
CA ASP A 48 -14.75 -0.18 5.98
C ASP A 48 -13.75 0.93 5.61
N PHE A 49 -14.28 2.11 5.31
CA PHE A 49 -13.48 3.27 4.91
C PHE A 49 -12.64 3.84 6.06
N GLU A 50 -13.10 3.66 7.31
CA GLU A 50 -12.31 3.98 8.50
C GLU A 50 -11.06 3.10 8.58
N GLY A 51 -11.22 1.77 8.42
CA GLY A 51 -10.10 0.83 8.35
C GLY A 51 -9.17 1.11 7.18
N ALA A 52 -9.71 1.38 5.99
CA ALA A 52 -8.93 1.76 4.82
C ALA A 52 -8.10 3.05 5.07
N TRP A 53 -8.69 4.04 5.75
CA TRP A 53 -7.99 5.28 6.10
C TRP A 53 -6.78 5.04 7.00
N THR A 54 -6.81 4.02 7.88
CA THR A 54 -5.65 3.71 8.73
C THR A 54 -4.41 3.24 7.96
N LEU A 55 -4.58 2.80 6.71
CA LEU A 55 -3.50 2.35 5.82
C LEU A 55 -2.88 3.49 5.01
N VAL A 56 -3.49 4.68 5.05
CA VAL A 56 -2.95 5.90 4.43
C VAL A 56 -1.80 6.45 5.27
N ASP A 57 -0.77 6.91 4.59
CA ASP A 57 0.43 7.51 5.17
C ASP A 57 0.08 8.57 6.25
N PRO A 58 0.70 8.50 7.44
CA PRO A 58 0.37 9.39 8.54
C PRO A 58 0.61 10.88 8.24
N GLU A 59 1.62 11.22 7.44
CA GLU A 59 1.87 12.61 7.06
C GLU A 59 0.83 13.09 6.03
N TYR A 60 0.42 12.22 5.10
CA TYR A 60 -0.73 12.52 4.21
C TYR A 60 -1.99 12.79 5.02
N ARG A 61 -2.34 11.92 5.99
CA ARG A 61 -3.54 12.09 6.83
C ARG A 61 -3.50 13.36 7.68
N LYS A 62 -2.31 13.77 8.13
CA LYS A 62 -2.13 15.01 8.89
C LYS A 62 -2.29 16.24 8.00
N ALA A 63 -1.81 16.18 6.76
CA ALA A 63 -1.96 17.25 5.78
C ALA A 63 -3.39 17.33 5.21
N HIS A 64 -4.08 16.19 5.12
CA HIS A 64 -5.43 16.04 4.57
C HIS A 64 -6.32 15.31 5.59
N PRO A 65 -6.68 15.97 6.70
CA PRO A 65 -7.55 15.36 7.69
C PRO A 65 -8.91 15.07 7.09
N LEU A 66 -9.32 13.80 7.14
CA LEU A 66 -10.64 13.36 6.70
C LEU A 66 -11.68 13.80 7.72
N SER A 67 -12.62 14.64 7.31
CA SER A 67 -13.68 15.13 8.18
C SER A 67 -14.80 14.10 8.37
N ASP A 68 -15.56 14.24 9.46
CA ASP A 68 -16.74 13.40 9.71
C ASP A 68 -17.75 13.47 8.55
N MET A 69 -17.92 14.65 7.93
CA MET A 69 -18.83 14.84 6.81
C MET A 69 -18.38 14.05 5.57
N GLU A 70 -17.08 14.03 5.28
CA GLU A 70 -16.53 13.21 4.19
C GLU A 70 -16.69 11.72 4.49
N MET A 71 -16.48 11.29 5.74
CA MET A 71 -16.72 9.92 6.16
C MET A 71 -18.20 9.51 6.00
N GLU A 72 -19.13 10.39 6.33
CA GLU A 72 -20.57 10.15 6.12
C GLU A 72 -20.94 10.03 4.64
N ARG A 73 -20.25 10.73 3.71
CA ARG A 73 -20.49 10.54 2.26
C ARG A 73 -20.18 9.11 1.82
N TYR A 74 -19.12 8.49 2.35
CA TYR A 74 -18.78 7.11 2.03
C TYR A 74 -19.88 6.11 2.44
N LYS A 75 -20.65 6.41 3.49
CA LYS A 75 -21.79 5.58 3.94
C LYS A 75 -22.98 5.62 2.99
N GLN A 76 -23.04 6.58 2.06
CA GLN A 76 -24.12 6.73 1.08
C GLN A 76 -23.95 5.84 -0.16
N VAL A 77 -22.81 5.15 -0.28
CA VAL A 77 -22.52 4.24 -1.39
C VAL A 77 -22.35 2.80 -0.90
N GLN A 78 -22.44 1.88 -1.84
CA GLN A 78 -22.09 0.49 -1.68
C GLN A 78 -21.08 0.12 -2.76
N ILE A 79 -20.02 -0.59 -2.39
CA ILE A 79 -19.07 -1.13 -3.36
C ILE A 79 -19.63 -2.44 -3.90
N ALA A 80 -19.86 -2.50 -5.21
CA ALA A 80 -20.32 -3.70 -5.91
C ALA A 80 -19.14 -4.50 -6.50
N GLY A 81 -18.02 -3.83 -6.76
CA GLY A 81 -16.84 -4.44 -7.36
C GLY A 81 -15.57 -3.65 -7.07
N TYR A 82 -14.45 -4.36 -7.00
CA TYR A 82 -13.11 -3.78 -6.91
C TYR A 82 -12.18 -4.70 -7.69
N ARG A 83 -11.57 -4.16 -8.74
CA ARG A 83 -10.74 -4.92 -9.69
C ARG A 83 -9.42 -4.20 -9.95
N ASP A 84 -8.33 -4.93 -9.78
CA ASP A 84 -7.00 -4.50 -10.20
C ASP A 84 -6.92 -4.60 -11.73
N LEU A 85 -6.59 -3.49 -12.41
CA LEU A 85 -6.36 -3.49 -13.85
C LEU A 85 -4.87 -3.63 -14.18
N ALA A 86 -4.01 -2.96 -13.41
CA ALA A 86 -2.59 -2.90 -13.67
C ALA A 86 -1.81 -2.61 -12.39
N THR A 87 -0.64 -3.22 -12.27
CA THR A 87 0.32 -2.97 -11.19
C THR A 87 1.70 -2.75 -11.80
N GLN A 88 2.38 -1.70 -11.35
CA GLN A 88 3.74 -1.34 -11.78
C GLN A 88 4.61 -1.06 -10.57
N THR A 89 5.79 -1.69 -10.52
CA THR A 89 6.86 -1.31 -9.58
C THR A 89 7.74 -0.25 -10.23
N LEU A 90 7.93 0.87 -9.55
CA LEU A 90 8.74 2.01 -9.97
C LEU A 90 10.24 1.76 -9.63
N PRO A 91 11.18 2.51 -10.25
CA PRO A 91 12.61 2.32 -10.03
C PRO A 91 13.09 2.55 -8.58
N ASP A 92 12.35 3.34 -7.80
CA ASP A 92 12.60 3.61 -6.38
C ASP A 92 12.02 2.54 -5.45
N GLY A 93 11.30 1.55 -6.00
CA GLY A 93 10.67 0.46 -5.25
C GLY A 93 9.21 0.71 -4.90
N ASP A 94 8.67 1.89 -5.21
CA ASP A 94 7.25 2.17 -5.03
C ASP A 94 6.39 1.31 -5.95
N VAL A 95 5.14 1.09 -5.55
CA VAL A 95 4.19 0.32 -6.36
C VAL A 95 2.98 1.18 -6.69
N VAL A 96 2.70 1.36 -7.96
CA VAL A 96 1.51 2.04 -8.46
C VAL A 96 0.52 1.00 -8.97
N ARG A 97 -0.75 1.14 -8.60
CA ARG A 97 -1.82 0.24 -9.03
C ARG A 97 -2.98 1.03 -9.60
N GLU A 98 -3.48 0.60 -10.75
CA GLU A 98 -4.70 1.12 -11.36
C GLU A 98 -5.86 0.20 -11.00
N VAL A 99 -6.85 0.75 -10.30
CA VAL A 99 -7.99 0.01 -9.78
C VAL A 99 -9.28 0.56 -10.37
N GLU A 100 -10.20 -0.33 -10.72
CA GLU A 100 -11.59 0.02 -11.02
C GLU A 100 -12.47 -0.36 -9.84
N ILE A 101 -13.30 0.58 -9.43
CA ILE A 101 -14.27 0.41 -8.36
C ILE A 101 -15.66 0.58 -8.94
N GLU A 102 -16.50 -0.44 -8.78
CA GLU A 102 -17.91 -0.38 -9.14
C GLU A 102 -18.71 0.06 -7.91
N VAL A 103 -19.44 1.16 -8.06
CA VAL A 103 -20.10 1.86 -6.97
C VAL A 103 -21.59 1.94 -7.26
N VAL A 104 -22.40 1.60 -6.26
CA VAL A 104 -23.85 1.77 -6.29
C VAL A 104 -24.24 2.83 -5.26
N ASN A 105 -24.95 3.86 -5.71
CA ASN A 105 -25.54 4.83 -4.79
C ASN A 105 -26.71 4.17 -4.04
N ARG A 106 -26.69 4.20 -2.71
CA ARG A 106 -27.70 3.51 -1.89
C ARG A 106 -29.11 4.12 -1.98
N HIS A 107 -29.20 5.39 -2.37
CA HIS A 107 -30.47 6.12 -2.43
C HIS A 107 -31.14 6.03 -3.80
N SER A 108 -30.36 6.21 -4.89
CA SER A 108 -30.87 6.21 -6.25
C SER A 108 -30.76 4.85 -6.95
N LEU A 109 -29.98 3.92 -6.39
CA LEU A 109 -29.59 2.65 -7.02
C LEU A 109 -28.84 2.83 -8.35
N ALA A 110 -28.38 4.05 -8.64
CA ALA A 110 -27.53 4.32 -9.78
C ALA A 110 -26.18 3.62 -9.58
N GLN A 111 -25.74 2.92 -10.62
CA GLN A 111 -24.47 2.21 -10.65
C GLN A 111 -23.49 2.93 -11.58
N ARG A 112 -22.23 3.02 -11.15
CA ARG A 112 -21.13 3.56 -11.96
C ARG A 112 -19.83 2.83 -11.69
N GLN A 113 -18.84 3.11 -12.53
CA GLN A 113 -17.46 2.68 -12.34
C GLN A 113 -16.57 3.91 -12.19
N THR A 114 -15.65 3.89 -11.24
CA THR A 114 -14.63 4.93 -11.07
C THR A 114 -13.24 4.30 -11.12
N ARG A 115 -12.26 5.08 -11.54
CA ARG A 115 -10.84 4.70 -11.56
C ARG A 115 -10.13 5.31 -10.36
N TYR A 116 -9.26 4.52 -9.75
CA TYR A 116 -8.47 4.93 -8.60
C TYR A 116 -7.03 4.46 -8.77
N THR A 117 -6.10 5.41 -8.71
CA THR A 117 -4.67 5.15 -8.77
C THR A 117 -4.14 5.07 -7.35
N GLU A 118 -3.74 3.88 -6.93
CA GLU A 118 -3.03 3.67 -5.68
C GLU A 118 -1.54 3.90 -5.88
N HIS A 119 -0.90 4.56 -4.92
CA HIS A 119 0.55 4.70 -4.86
C HIS A 119 1.02 4.23 -3.49
N TRP A 120 1.81 3.16 -3.48
CA TRP A 120 2.31 2.50 -2.28
C TRP A 120 3.81 2.72 -2.13
N HIS A 121 4.22 3.10 -0.91
CA HIS A 121 5.62 3.27 -0.53
C HIS A 121 5.95 2.39 0.67
N TYR A 122 7.12 1.74 0.65
CA TYR A 122 7.62 0.99 1.80
C TYR A 122 8.44 1.90 2.72
N ASP A 123 7.95 2.15 3.92
CA ASP A 123 8.72 2.84 4.96
C ASP A 123 9.68 1.84 5.65
N PRO A 124 11.01 1.98 5.49
CA PRO A 124 11.97 1.08 6.10
C PRO A 124 12.12 1.26 7.62
N VAL A 125 11.72 2.41 8.16
CA VAL A 125 11.77 2.72 9.60
C VAL A 125 10.59 2.08 10.30
N ALA A 126 9.37 2.32 9.81
CA ALA A 126 8.16 1.66 10.31
C ALA A 126 8.07 0.18 9.88
N LYS A 127 8.89 -0.21 8.89
CA LYS A 127 8.89 -1.52 8.24
C LYS A 127 7.50 -1.88 7.71
N GLN A 128 6.79 -0.92 7.11
CA GLN A 128 5.43 -1.12 6.61
C GLN A 128 5.18 -0.36 5.30
N TRP A 129 4.34 -0.92 4.44
CA TRP A 129 3.76 -0.22 3.30
C TRP A 129 2.66 0.76 3.71
N TRP A 130 2.75 1.97 3.17
CA TRP A 130 1.74 3.02 3.29
C TRP A 130 1.16 3.35 1.94
N LEU A 131 -0.14 3.64 1.92
CA LEU A 131 -0.79 4.26 0.77
C LEU A 131 -0.52 5.77 0.83
N MET A 132 0.16 6.29 -0.17
CA MET A 132 0.64 7.68 -0.23
C MET A 132 -0.41 8.67 -0.74
N VAL A 133 -1.61 8.17 -1.03
CA VAL A 133 -2.76 8.93 -1.52
C VAL A 133 -3.96 8.70 -0.61
N GLY A 134 -4.94 9.59 -0.68
CA GLY A 134 -6.18 9.46 0.10
C GLY A 134 -7.09 8.33 -0.39
N LEU A 135 -8.24 8.20 0.26
CA LEU A 135 -9.31 7.29 -0.18
C LEU A 135 -9.79 7.64 -1.61
N PRO A 136 -10.36 6.67 -2.34
CA PRO A 136 -10.87 6.93 -3.68
C PRO A 136 -11.98 7.99 -3.64
N ASP A 137 -11.97 8.87 -4.63
CA ASP A 137 -13.12 9.70 -4.92
C ASP A 137 -14.20 8.82 -5.58
N LEU A 138 -15.30 8.64 -4.85
CA LEU A 138 -16.42 7.79 -5.26
C LEU A 138 -17.59 8.60 -5.80
N TRP A 139 -17.45 9.91 -5.97
CA TRP A 139 -18.49 10.81 -6.44
C TRP A 139 -18.22 11.21 -7.90
N GLU A 140 -19.27 11.59 -8.61
CA GLU A 140 -19.14 12.36 -9.85
C GLU A 140 -19.66 13.75 -9.51
N ASP A 141 -18.91 14.78 -9.87
CA ASP A 141 -19.41 16.17 -9.85
C ASP A 141 -20.40 16.42 -10.99
#